data_AF-A0A2V9TSK4-F1
#
_entry.id   AF-A0A2V9TSK4-F1
#
_cell.length_a   1.000
_cell.length_b   1.000
_cell.length_c   1.000
_cell.angle_alpha   90.00
_cell.angle_beta   90.00
_cell.angle_gamma   90.00
#
_symmetry.space_group_name_H-M   'P 1'
#
loop_
_entity.id
_entity.type
_entity.pdbx_description
1 polymer ?
#
loop_
_entity_poly.entity_id
_entity_poly.type
_entity_poly.pdbx_seq_one_letter_code
_entity_poly.pdbx_strand_id
1 'polypeptide(L)'
;MPGNPTDPVTSGTTTGRASERTAPNQSYGGLSEESATSRSLTSDTPYYVKALTLGIPAILIGIQLAGWVGFFRVIVDGHADFRQLYIAGYMVRTGHSHQLYDYNAQKRFQDALVSQEQIALPFNHLAYEALLFAAFSMLPFKMAYISFLFFNVALLWVSFRLLRPRLAALAGVWPWLPGAIFISFLPISAALMQGQDSIVLLTLLAGASVLLDQKSDLPAGVLVALWLAKFQISLPIALLFLAWRRWRFCLGFALSAALVGAASLWIVGLAEAKQYVYFLGSMSFGLNTPADRFRYGISPVSMANLRGLIFGLTSSHVSASWVQMLTFALSAIVAIWVMLWRRDDLRAADALLVAITTSALVSYHLLIHDLSILLLPVAIVLSRFIDTEGSVTESRFILRAAVLMFVAPVCIAFTPQWFFIVALPLCAFLFALLRHIHSGGQIDFSLQKLRPPGCTDATGAGVSGRFS
;
A
#
# COMPACT_ATOMS: atom_id res chain seq x y z
N MET A 1 24.33 81.52 -19.71
CA MET A 1 24.34 80.05 -19.82
C MET A 1 25.07 79.52 -18.58
N PRO A 2 24.47 78.63 -17.80
CA PRO A 2 23.45 78.96 -16.77
C PRO A 2 23.89 78.46 -15.37
N GLY A 3 23.23 78.73 -14.25
CA GLY A 3 21.94 79.38 -14.02
C GLY A 3 21.70 79.65 -12.52
N ASN A 4 21.05 80.79 -12.28
CA ASN A 4 20.18 81.10 -11.14
C ASN A 4 18.82 80.36 -11.37
N PRO A 5 17.77 80.35 -10.50
CA PRO A 5 17.58 81.23 -9.33
C PRO A 5 16.73 80.72 -8.11
N THR A 6 16.67 81.60 -7.09
CA THR A 6 15.50 82.03 -6.27
C THR A 6 14.95 81.17 -5.11
N ASP A 7 15.47 81.47 -3.90
CA ASP A 7 14.80 82.06 -2.71
C ASP A 7 13.54 82.94 -2.96
N PRO A 8 12.79 83.44 -1.93
CA PRO A 8 12.71 83.14 -0.48
C PRO A 8 11.26 83.25 0.14
N VAL A 9 11.22 83.24 1.49
CA VAL A 9 10.32 84.01 2.41
C VAL A 9 9.22 83.25 3.17
N THR A 10 9.46 83.19 4.49
CA THR A 10 8.53 82.98 5.60
C THR A 10 7.74 84.24 5.98
N SER A 11 6.46 84.08 6.35
CA SER A 11 5.76 84.65 7.53
C SER A 11 4.28 84.99 7.23
N GLY A 12 3.40 84.86 8.24
CA GLY A 12 2.13 85.59 8.27
C GLY A 12 0.87 84.77 8.60
N THR A 13 0.35 85.01 9.80
CA THR A 13 -0.89 84.54 10.44
C THR A 13 -2.19 85.14 9.86
N THR A 14 -3.32 84.55 10.28
CA THR A 14 -4.65 85.15 10.62
C THR A 14 -5.86 84.94 9.68
N THR A 15 -6.86 84.21 10.23
CA THR A 15 -8.35 84.37 10.17
C THR A 15 -9.16 84.26 8.87
N GLY A 16 -10.20 83.41 8.89
CA GLY A 16 -11.30 83.45 7.91
C GLY A 16 -12.31 82.28 7.95
N ARG A 17 -13.22 82.28 8.93
CA ARG A 17 -14.66 81.90 8.93
C ARG A 17 -15.23 81.00 7.80
N ALA A 18 -15.90 79.91 8.16
CA ALA A 18 -17.12 79.43 7.50
C ALA A 18 -17.98 78.56 8.44
N SER A 19 -19.29 78.85 8.46
CA SER A 19 -20.35 78.28 9.30
C SER A 19 -21.16 77.24 8.52
N GLU A 20 -21.70 76.27 9.28
CA GLU A 20 -22.92 75.47 9.07
C GLU A 20 -23.02 74.45 7.92
N ARG A 21 -23.25 73.18 8.31
CA ARG A 21 -24.54 72.47 8.10
C ARG A 21 -24.61 71.12 8.85
N THR A 22 -25.46 71.11 9.88
CA THR A 22 -26.51 70.11 10.18
C THR A 22 -26.29 68.61 9.91
N ALA A 23 -26.26 67.81 10.98
CA ALA A 23 -26.80 66.44 11.02
C ALA A 23 -28.36 66.49 11.09
N PRO A 24 -29.14 65.40 10.82
CA PRO A 24 -29.27 64.32 11.82
C PRO A 24 -29.65 62.88 11.32
N ASN A 25 -29.53 61.93 12.25
CA ASN A 25 -30.40 60.78 12.55
C ASN A 25 -30.20 59.37 11.94
N GLN A 26 -29.84 58.46 12.88
CA GLN A 26 -30.49 57.19 13.26
C GLN A 26 -30.59 56.02 12.27
N SER A 27 -29.97 54.89 12.63
CA SER A 27 -30.69 53.73 13.21
C SER A 27 -29.71 52.62 13.60
N TYR A 28 -29.75 52.23 14.88
CA TYR A 28 -29.10 51.03 15.42
C TYR A 28 -29.90 49.80 14.97
N GLY A 29 -29.35 49.03 14.03
CA GLY A 29 -29.81 47.67 13.72
C GLY A 29 -28.83 46.67 14.32
N GLY A 30 -29.21 46.08 15.45
CA GLY A 30 -28.51 44.92 16.01
C GLY A 30 -28.62 43.74 15.06
N LEU A 31 -27.47 43.25 14.58
CA LEU A 31 -27.36 41.98 13.88
C LEU A 31 -26.18 41.19 14.45
N SER A 32 -26.54 40.29 15.37
CA SER A 32 -26.05 38.91 15.42
C SER A 32 -24.52 38.71 15.43
N GLU A 33 -23.92 38.91 16.60
CA GLU A 33 -22.62 38.31 16.97
C GLU A 33 -22.70 36.79 17.24
N GLU A 34 -23.86 36.16 17.02
CA GLU A 34 -24.12 34.76 17.37
C GLU A 34 -24.00 33.77 16.18
N SER A 35 -23.31 34.15 15.10
CA SER A 35 -23.09 33.28 13.93
C SER A 35 -21.65 32.80 13.73
N ALA A 36 -20.73 33.16 14.63
CA ALA A 36 -19.30 32.83 14.49
C ALA A 36 -18.87 31.51 15.17
N THR A 37 -19.75 30.87 15.94
CA THR A 37 -19.40 29.70 16.80
C THR A 37 -19.98 28.36 16.35
N SER A 38 -20.33 28.22 15.07
CA SER A 38 -20.65 26.90 14.49
C SER A 38 -20.08 26.71 13.08
N ARG A 39 -18.75 26.88 12.90
CA ARG A 39 -18.06 26.16 11.82
C ARG A 39 -17.98 24.69 12.21
N SER A 40 -19.07 23.97 12.01
CA SER A 40 -19.02 22.52 11.91
C SER A 40 -17.95 22.16 10.87
N LEU A 41 -17.08 21.19 11.19
CA LEU A 41 -16.10 20.58 10.29
C LEU A 41 -16.82 19.88 9.13
N THR A 42 -17.48 20.63 8.25
CA THR A 42 -18.02 20.09 7.00
C THR A 42 -16.85 19.99 6.05
N SER A 43 -16.40 18.77 5.76
CA SER A 43 -15.39 18.56 4.72
C SER A 43 -15.87 19.21 3.42
N ASP A 44 -15.00 20.01 2.78
CA ASP A 44 -15.21 20.65 1.47
C ASP A 44 -15.34 19.62 0.33
N THR A 45 -15.38 18.33 0.67
CA THR A 45 -15.56 17.21 -0.24
C THR A 45 -16.89 17.33 -1.00
N PRO A 46 -16.89 17.27 -2.34
CA PRO A 46 -18.12 17.34 -3.14
C PRO A 46 -19.13 16.26 -2.77
N TYR A 47 -20.43 16.57 -2.89
CA TYR A 47 -21.51 15.63 -2.51
C TYR A 47 -21.42 14.27 -3.22
N TYR A 48 -21.13 14.26 -4.52
CA TYR A 48 -20.99 13.01 -5.28
C TYR A 48 -19.83 12.14 -4.77
N VAL A 49 -18.74 12.74 -4.27
CA VAL A 49 -17.64 12.00 -3.65
C VAL A 49 -18.12 11.35 -2.35
N LYS A 50 -18.87 12.07 -1.52
CA LYS A 50 -19.49 11.51 -0.30
C LYS A 50 -20.41 10.32 -0.64
N ALA A 51 -21.22 10.44 -1.68
CA ALA A 51 -22.07 9.35 -2.16
C ALA A 51 -21.26 8.14 -2.67
N LEU A 52 -20.18 8.36 -3.45
CA LEU A 52 -19.30 7.29 -3.91
C LEU A 52 -18.56 6.59 -2.77
N THR A 53 -18.15 7.32 -1.73
CA THR A 53 -17.51 6.73 -0.54
C THR A 53 -18.44 5.85 0.29
N LEU A 54 -19.76 5.99 0.12
CA LEU A 54 -20.76 5.08 0.67
C LEU A 54 -21.01 3.89 -0.27
N GLY A 55 -21.27 4.18 -1.54
CA GLY A 55 -21.68 3.17 -2.52
C GLY A 55 -20.59 2.16 -2.87
N ILE A 56 -19.36 2.63 -3.13
CA ILE A 56 -18.26 1.75 -3.57
C ILE A 56 -17.93 0.69 -2.49
N PRO A 57 -17.62 1.05 -1.23
CA PRO A 57 -17.35 0.05 -0.21
C PRO A 57 -18.52 -0.92 0.03
N ALA A 58 -19.77 -0.43 0.00
CA ALA A 58 -20.94 -1.28 0.18
C ALA A 58 -21.07 -2.36 -0.92
N ILE A 59 -20.90 -1.96 -2.19
CA ILE A 59 -20.92 -2.89 -3.34
C ILE A 59 -19.78 -3.91 -3.22
N LEU A 60 -18.57 -3.44 -2.91
CA LEU A 60 -17.41 -4.31 -2.75
C LEU A 60 -17.57 -5.31 -1.60
N ILE A 61 -18.14 -4.89 -0.48
CA ILE A 61 -18.46 -5.78 0.64
C ILE A 61 -19.50 -6.82 0.20
N GLY A 62 -20.55 -6.41 -0.52
CA GLY A 62 -21.54 -7.35 -1.07
C GLY A 62 -20.91 -8.43 -1.96
N ILE A 63 -20.02 -8.04 -2.87
CA ILE A 63 -19.26 -8.97 -3.73
C ILE A 63 -18.39 -9.91 -2.88
N GLN A 64 -17.72 -9.40 -1.86
CA GLN A 64 -16.87 -10.21 -0.97
C GLN A 64 -17.69 -11.20 -0.16
N LEU A 65 -18.85 -10.82 0.38
CA LEU A 65 -19.75 -11.73 1.09
C LEU A 65 -20.20 -12.88 0.17
N ALA A 66 -20.56 -12.58 -1.09
CA ALA A 66 -20.86 -13.62 -2.08
C ALA A 66 -19.64 -14.52 -2.34
N GLY A 67 -18.44 -13.93 -2.43
CA GLY A 67 -17.17 -14.66 -2.52
C GLY A 67 -16.96 -15.63 -1.35
N TRP A 68 -17.14 -15.17 -0.11
CA TRP A 68 -17.04 -16.02 1.09
C TRP A 68 -18.02 -17.18 1.07
N VAL A 69 -19.26 -16.96 0.66
CA VAL A 69 -20.27 -18.02 0.53
C VAL A 69 -19.85 -19.05 -0.52
N GLY A 70 -19.38 -18.61 -1.69
CA GLY A 70 -18.92 -19.50 -2.76
C GLY A 70 -17.65 -20.28 -2.39
N PHE A 71 -16.74 -19.65 -1.67
CA PHE A 71 -15.45 -20.22 -1.27
C PHE A 71 -15.53 -21.10 -0.02
N PHE A 72 -16.67 -21.08 0.70
CA PHE A 72 -16.86 -21.86 1.91
C PHE A 72 -16.55 -23.35 1.72
N ARG A 73 -17.01 -23.96 0.62
CA ARG A 73 -16.70 -25.37 0.31
C ARG A 73 -15.21 -25.61 0.09
N VAL A 74 -14.55 -24.71 -0.65
CA VAL A 74 -13.09 -24.78 -0.90
C VAL A 74 -12.30 -24.84 0.42
N ILE A 75 -12.72 -24.07 1.43
CA ILE A 75 -12.11 -24.09 2.76
C ILE A 75 -12.40 -25.40 3.49
N VAL A 76 -13.68 -25.80 3.57
CA VAL A 76 -14.13 -26.96 4.34
C VAL A 76 -13.55 -28.27 3.79
N ASP A 77 -13.39 -28.34 2.46
CA ASP A 77 -12.89 -29.50 1.72
C ASP A 77 -11.35 -29.51 1.61
N GLY A 78 -10.66 -28.48 2.12
CA GLY A 78 -9.19 -28.45 2.20
C GLY A 78 -8.48 -28.03 0.91
N HIS A 79 -9.18 -27.35 0.02
CA HIS A 79 -8.67 -26.91 -1.29
C HIS A 79 -8.10 -25.49 -1.28
N ALA A 80 -8.12 -24.81 -0.13
CA ALA A 80 -7.53 -23.47 0.01
C ALA A 80 -6.00 -23.50 -0.11
N ASP A 81 -5.42 -22.42 -0.66
CA ASP A 81 -3.97 -22.32 -0.88
C ASP A 81 -3.13 -22.53 0.40
N PHE A 82 -3.69 -22.22 1.57
CA PHE A 82 -3.09 -22.46 2.89
C PHE A 82 -2.47 -23.86 3.07
N ARG A 83 -2.96 -24.88 2.33
CA ARG A 83 -2.40 -26.25 2.34
C ARG A 83 -0.90 -26.28 2.10
N GLN A 84 -0.36 -25.44 1.20
CA GLN A 84 1.08 -25.45 0.89
C GLN A 84 1.91 -24.95 2.08
N LEU A 85 1.43 -23.91 2.77
CA LEU A 85 2.10 -23.29 3.91
C LEU A 85 2.01 -24.20 5.14
N TYR A 86 0.83 -24.78 5.37
CA TYR A 86 0.60 -25.75 6.44
C TYR A 86 1.52 -26.97 6.31
N ILE A 87 1.62 -27.54 5.10
CA ILE A 87 2.48 -28.72 4.87
C ILE A 87 3.96 -28.38 4.96
N ALA A 88 4.39 -27.22 4.48
CA ALA A 88 5.78 -26.77 4.66
C ALA A 88 6.15 -26.71 6.15
N GLY A 89 5.28 -26.11 6.98
CA GLY A 89 5.45 -26.09 8.43
C GLY A 89 5.46 -27.47 9.08
N TYR A 90 4.55 -28.36 8.65
CA TYR A 90 4.49 -29.75 9.12
C TYR A 90 5.78 -30.52 8.79
N MET A 91 6.28 -30.39 7.56
CA MET A 91 7.50 -31.07 7.11
C MET A 91 8.70 -30.63 7.93
N VAL A 92 8.88 -29.33 8.16
CA VAL A 92 9.97 -28.82 9.01
C VAL A 92 9.83 -29.33 10.44
N ARG A 93 8.64 -29.29 11.02
CA ARG A 93 8.39 -29.75 12.41
C ARG A 93 8.65 -31.25 12.60
N THR A 94 8.40 -32.07 11.57
CA THR A 94 8.48 -33.54 11.66
C THR A 94 9.79 -34.12 11.14
N GLY A 95 10.81 -33.30 10.88
CA GLY A 95 12.14 -33.75 10.45
C GLY A 95 12.27 -34.00 8.94
N HIS A 96 11.30 -33.58 8.14
CA HIS A 96 11.29 -33.68 6.68
C HIS A 96 11.74 -32.38 5.98
N SER A 97 12.47 -31.49 6.67
CA SER A 97 12.98 -30.24 6.07
C SER A 97 13.91 -30.48 4.88
N HIS A 98 14.60 -31.62 4.86
CA HIS A 98 15.47 -32.06 3.76
C HIS A 98 14.70 -32.52 2.50
N GLN A 99 13.37 -32.49 2.51
CA GLN A 99 12.50 -32.78 1.36
C GLN A 99 11.59 -31.59 1.06
N LEU A 100 11.82 -30.43 1.69
CA LEU A 100 10.88 -29.31 1.70
C LEU A 100 10.57 -28.84 0.28
N TYR A 101 11.52 -28.93 -0.66
CA TYR A 101 11.35 -28.51 -2.04
C TYR A 101 11.18 -29.69 -3.01
N ASP A 102 10.93 -30.90 -2.51
CA ASP A 102 10.58 -32.05 -3.34
C ASP A 102 9.07 -32.07 -3.65
N TYR A 103 8.74 -31.96 -4.94
CA TYR A 103 7.36 -31.89 -5.40
C TYR A 103 6.53 -33.13 -5.01
N ASN A 104 7.12 -34.34 -5.10
CA ASN A 104 6.41 -35.58 -4.79
C ASN A 104 6.19 -35.73 -3.29
N ALA A 105 7.17 -35.33 -2.47
CA ALA A 105 7.03 -35.29 -1.02
C ALA A 105 5.92 -34.31 -0.62
N GLN A 106 5.93 -33.10 -1.18
CA GLN A 106 4.87 -32.11 -0.96
C GLN A 106 3.49 -32.66 -1.36
N LYS A 107 3.36 -33.29 -2.54
CA LYS A 107 2.10 -33.90 -2.97
C LYS A 107 1.62 -34.97 -1.99
N ARG A 108 2.50 -35.90 -1.62
CA ARG A 108 2.19 -36.99 -0.70
C ARG A 108 1.68 -36.47 0.64
N PHE A 109 2.34 -35.47 1.23
CA PHE A 109 1.93 -34.90 2.51
C PHE A 109 0.65 -34.07 2.40
N GLN A 110 0.47 -33.29 1.33
CA GLN A 110 -0.76 -32.55 1.08
C GLN A 110 -1.97 -33.47 0.93
N ASP A 111 -1.85 -34.53 0.13
CA ASP A 111 -2.93 -35.50 -0.08
C ASP A 111 -3.26 -36.28 1.20
N ALA A 112 -2.25 -36.63 2.00
CA ALA A 112 -2.43 -37.42 3.20
C ALA A 112 -3.02 -36.63 4.39
N LEU A 113 -2.70 -35.33 4.52
CA LEU A 113 -3.03 -34.54 5.71
C LEU A 113 -4.08 -33.45 5.47
N VAL A 114 -4.37 -33.11 4.22
CA VAL A 114 -5.29 -32.02 3.87
C VAL A 114 -6.45 -32.55 3.02
N SER A 115 -6.20 -32.77 1.72
CA SER A 115 -7.17 -33.33 0.79
C SER A 115 -6.48 -33.78 -0.49
N GLN A 116 -7.03 -34.79 -1.15
CA GLN A 116 -6.46 -35.33 -2.39
C GLN A 116 -6.66 -34.36 -3.55
N GLU A 117 -5.56 -34.07 -4.25
CA GLU A 117 -5.57 -33.22 -5.44
C GLU A 117 -4.79 -33.84 -6.61
N GLN A 118 -5.11 -33.40 -7.82
CA GLN A 118 -4.37 -33.86 -9.02
C GLN A 118 -2.92 -33.37 -9.01
N ILE A 119 -2.69 -32.17 -8.50
CA ILE A 119 -1.38 -31.51 -8.43
C ILE A 119 -1.11 -31.02 -7.01
N ALA A 120 0.16 -30.93 -6.62
CA ALA A 120 0.53 -30.26 -5.38
C ALA A 120 0.60 -28.75 -5.62
N LEU A 121 0.18 -27.97 -4.62
CA LEU A 121 0.52 -26.55 -4.60
C LEU A 121 1.95 -26.40 -4.10
N PRO A 122 2.90 -25.94 -4.95
CA PRO A 122 4.30 -25.99 -4.60
C PRO A 122 4.67 -24.90 -3.59
N PHE A 123 5.28 -25.30 -2.47
CA PHE A 123 5.93 -24.35 -1.57
C PHE A 123 7.15 -23.73 -2.26
N ASN A 124 7.02 -22.47 -2.67
CA ASN A 124 8.02 -21.72 -3.44
C ASN A 124 8.63 -20.54 -2.68
N HIS A 125 8.40 -20.46 -1.37
CA HIS A 125 8.96 -19.46 -0.49
C HIS A 125 10.26 -19.94 0.19
N LEU A 126 10.95 -19.03 0.87
CA LEU A 126 12.15 -19.34 1.64
C LEU A 126 11.81 -20.16 2.89
N ALA A 127 12.67 -21.14 3.22
CA ALA A 127 12.40 -22.13 4.25
C ALA A 127 12.16 -21.57 5.65
N TYR A 128 12.72 -20.40 6.00
CA TYR A 128 12.49 -19.79 7.32
C TYR A 128 11.01 -19.48 7.58
N GLU A 129 10.23 -19.20 6.53
CA GLU A 129 8.80 -18.93 6.67
C GLU A 129 8.05 -20.16 7.20
N ALA A 130 8.50 -21.37 6.84
CA ALA A 130 7.91 -22.60 7.33
C ALA A 130 7.98 -22.71 8.86
N LEU A 131 8.89 -21.99 9.54
CA LEU A 131 8.91 -21.95 11.02
C LEU A 131 7.65 -21.31 11.60
N LEU A 132 7.10 -20.27 10.96
CA LEU A 132 5.83 -19.68 11.38
C LEU A 132 4.72 -20.73 11.30
N PHE A 133 4.65 -21.43 10.17
CA PHE A 133 3.64 -22.47 9.94
C PHE A 133 3.88 -23.75 10.71
N ALA A 134 5.10 -24.01 11.20
CA ALA A 134 5.40 -25.14 12.06
C ALA A 134 4.56 -25.07 13.35
N ALA A 135 4.38 -23.87 13.93
CA ALA A 135 3.53 -23.68 15.10
C ALA A 135 2.04 -23.98 14.79
N PHE A 136 1.52 -23.47 13.66
CA PHE A 136 0.15 -23.76 13.23
C PHE A 136 -0.06 -25.24 12.88
N SER A 137 0.97 -25.92 12.36
CA SER A 137 0.91 -27.33 11.97
C SER A 137 0.81 -28.31 13.14
N MET A 138 0.88 -27.82 14.39
CA MET A 138 0.57 -28.61 15.59
C MET A 138 -0.93 -28.88 15.73
N LEU A 139 -1.77 -28.06 15.10
CA LEU A 139 -3.21 -28.21 15.04
C LEU A 139 -3.61 -29.03 13.79
N PRO A 140 -4.76 -29.73 13.80
CA PRO A 140 -5.34 -30.28 12.58
C PRO A 140 -5.59 -29.19 11.53
N PHE A 141 -5.49 -29.52 10.25
CA PHE A 141 -5.55 -28.56 9.14
C PHE A 141 -6.65 -27.50 9.26
N LYS A 142 -7.90 -27.90 9.53
CA LYS A 142 -9.04 -26.96 9.65
C LYS A 142 -8.86 -25.95 10.80
N MET A 143 -8.35 -26.41 11.94
CA MET A 143 -8.09 -25.55 13.10
C MET A 143 -6.86 -24.66 12.87
N ALA A 144 -5.85 -25.18 12.18
CA ALA A 144 -4.70 -24.39 11.74
C ALA A 144 -5.13 -23.26 10.81
N TYR A 145 -5.99 -23.55 9.82
CA TYR A 145 -6.54 -22.55 8.90
C TYR A 145 -7.33 -21.47 9.65
N ILE A 146 -8.26 -21.85 10.52
CA ILE A 146 -9.06 -20.89 11.31
C ILE A 146 -8.16 -20.03 12.21
N SER A 147 -7.16 -20.65 12.85
CA SER A 147 -6.20 -19.93 13.70
C SER A 147 -5.38 -18.94 12.88
N PHE A 148 -4.93 -19.34 11.69
CA PHE A 148 -4.18 -18.46 10.79
C PHE A 148 -5.06 -17.35 10.21
N LEU A 149 -6.35 -17.61 9.95
CA LEU A 149 -7.33 -16.59 9.58
C LEU A 149 -7.44 -15.51 10.66
N PHE A 150 -7.59 -15.90 11.94
CA PHE A 150 -7.60 -14.94 13.05
C PHE A 150 -6.29 -14.19 13.21
N PHE A 151 -5.15 -14.87 12.99
CA PHE A 151 -3.84 -14.22 12.97
C PHE A 151 -3.76 -13.14 11.89
N ASN A 152 -4.21 -13.42 10.67
CA ASN A 152 -4.26 -12.44 9.59
C ASN A 152 -5.23 -11.28 9.88
N VAL A 153 -6.39 -11.54 10.50
CA VAL A 153 -7.31 -10.47 10.93
C VAL A 153 -6.67 -9.58 11.99
N ALA A 154 -5.94 -10.15 12.95
CA ALA A 154 -5.20 -9.39 13.95
C ALA A 154 -4.11 -8.52 13.31
N LEU A 155 -3.36 -9.05 12.36
CA LEU A 155 -2.35 -8.29 11.60
C LEU A 155 -2.97 -7.18 10.75
N LEU A 156 -4.13 -7.42 10.12
CA LEU A 156 -4.88 -6.39 9.40
C LEU A 156 -5.32 -5.27 10.36
N TRP A 157 -5.77 -5.61 11.56
CA TRP A 157 -6.11 -4.63 12.58
C TRP A 157 -4.88 -3.82 13.04
N VAL A 158 -3.71 -4.47 13.21
CA VAL A 158 -2.45 -3.77 13.50
C VAL A 158 -2.10 -2.80 12.36
N SER A 159 -2.20 -3.24 11.11
CA SER A 159 -2.00 -2.40 9.92
C SER A 159 -2.93 -1.18 9.94
N PHE A 160 -4.21 -1.39 10.24
CA PHE A 160 -5.18 -0.31 10.38
C PHE A 160 -4.78 0.68 11.48
N ARG A 161 -4.37 0.19 12.65
CA ARG A 161 -3.94 1.04 13.78
C ARG A 161 -2.71 1.87 13.44
N LEU A 162 -1.72 1.29 12.75
CA LEU A 162 -0.51 1.98 12.30
C LEU A 162 -0.81 3.08 11.27
N LEU A 163 -1.77 2.84 10.38
CA LEU A 163 -2.09 3.75 9.28
C LEU A 163 -3.17 4.79 9.65
N ARG A 164 -4.00 4.52 10.65
CA ARG A 164 -5.12 5.40 11.07
C ARG A 164 -4.75 6.88 11.18
N PRO A 165 -3.60 7.30 11.76
CA PRO A 165 -3.24 8.72 11.84
C PRO A 165 -3.12 9.40 10.47
N ARG A 166 -2.73 8.66 9.42
CA ARG A 166 -2.60 9.15 8.04
C ARG A 166 -3.91 9.10 7.24
N LEU A 167 -4.97 8.54 7.82
CA LEU A 167 -6.28 8.39 7.20
C LEU A 167 -7.30 9.39 7.79
N ALA A 168 -6.81 10.46 8.43
CA ALA A 168 -7.64 11.44 9.14
C ALA A 168 -8.63 12.16 8.21
N ALA A 169 -8.24 12.48 6.97
CA ALA A 169 -9.14 13.13 6.03
C ALA A 169 -10.29 12.20 5.60
N LEU A 170 -10.03 10.91 5.40
CA LEU A 170 -11.08 9.91 5.17
C LEU A 170 -12.04 9.83 6.37
N ALA A 171 -11.50 9.87 7.59
CA ALA A 171 -12.31 9.92 8.81
C ALA A 171 -13.13 11.22 8.93
N GLY A 172 -12.62 12.32 8.36
CA GLY A 172 -13.31 13.61 8.27
C GLY A 172 -14.51 13.59 7.31
N VAL A 173 -14.47 12.77 6.27
CA VAL A 173 -15.65 12.52 5.41
C VAL A 173 -16.67 11.64 6.13
N TRP A 174 -16.23 10.48 6.61
CA TRP A 174 -17.04 9.61 7.48
C TRP A 174 -16.14 8.89 8.50
N PRO A 175 -16.47 8.87 9.80
CA PRO A 175 -15.62 8.26 10.82
C PRO A 175 -15.27 6.78 10.58
N TRP A 176 -16.16 6.03 9.91
CA TRP A 176 -16.00 4.61 9.60
C TRP A 176 -15.30 4.33 8.26
N LEU A 177 -15.13 5.33 7.38
CA LEU A 177 -14.58 5.15 6.02
C LEU A 177 -13.16 4.56 5.99
N PRO A 178 -12.22 4.95 6.88
CA PRO A 178 -10.92 4.29 6.94
C PRO A 178 -11.02 2.79 7.18
N GLY A 179 -11.92 2.36 8.07
CA GLY A 179 -12.17 0.95 8.34
C GLY A 179 -12.82 0.24 7.16
N ALA A 180 -13.80 0.90 6.52
CA ALA A 180 -14.44 0.39 5.32
C ALA A 180 -13.45 0.14 4.18
N ILE A 181 -12.49 1.03 3.94
CA ILE A 181 -11.46 0.84 2.90
C ILE A 181 -10.64 -0.43 3.14
N PHE A 182 -10.31 -0.75 4.39
CA PHE A 182 -9.54 -1.96 4.72
C PHE A 182 -10.34 -3.24 4.47
N ILE A 183 -11.60 -3.27 4.93
CA ILE A 183 -12.45 -4.46 4.81
C ILE A 183 -13.05 -4.63 3.41
N SER A 184 -13.16 -3.54 2.63
CA SER A 184 -13.75 -3.57 1.30
C SER A 184 -12.71 -3.74 0.19
N PHE A 185 -11.41 -3.65 0.48
CA PHE A 185 -10.37 -3.91 -0.51
C PHE A 185 -10.26 -5.42 -0.81
N LEU A 186 -10.81 -5.84 -1.95
CA LEU A 186 -10.97 -7.25 -2.33
C LEU A 186 -9.71 -8.12 -2.17
N PRO A 187 -8.48 -7.66 -2.52
CA PRO A 187 -7.25 -8.41 -2.25
C PRO A 187 -7.07 -8.90 -0.81
N ILE A 188 -7.55 -8.12 0.18
CA ILE A 188 -7.51 -8.50 1.60
C ILE A 188 -8.41 -9.71 1.84
N SER A 189 -9.65 -9.66 1.35
CA SER A 189 -10.57 -10.79 1.47
C SER A 189 -10.04 -12.03 0.75
N ALA A 190 -9.46 -11.86 -0.46
CA ALA A 190 -8.84 -12.98 -1.16
C ALA A 190 -7.69 -13.61 -0.37
N ALA A 191 -6.84 -12.80 0.27
CA ALA A 191 -5.77 -13.28 1.14
C ALA A 191 -6.30 -14.03 2.38
N LEU A 192 -7.37 -13.53 3.00
CA LEU A 192 -8.03 -14.19 4.13
C LEU A 192 -8.67 -15.52 3.72
N MET A 193 -9.44 -15.54 2.63
CA MET A 193 -10.13 -16.73 2.12
C MET A 193 -9.15 -17.83 1.74
N GLN A 194 -8.10 -17.49 0.99
CA GLN A 194 -7.08 -18.45 0.57
C GLN A 194 -6.11 -18.85 1.70
N GLY A 195 -6.10 -18.13 2.82
CA GLY A 195 -5.13 -18.31 3.90
C GLY A 195 -3.70 -18.00 3.46
N GLN A 196 -3.54 -16.90 2.74
CA GLN A 196 -2.26 -16.40 2.24
C GLN A 196 -1.56 -15.51 3.27
N ASP A 197 -0.25 -15.37 3.12
CA ASP A 197 0.65 -14.65 4.01
C ASP A 197 0.86 -13.16 3.63
N SER A 198 0.23 -12.68 2.56
CA SER A 198 0.43 -11.32 2.03
C SER A 198 0.07 -10.20 3.03
N ILE A 199 -0.84 -10.48 3.99
CA ILE A 199 -1.19 -9.53 5.06
C ILE A 199 -0.02 -9.33 6.05
N VAL A 200 0.84 -10.34 6.24
CA VAL A 200 2.07 -10.21 7.02
C VAL A 200 2.98 -9.18 6.38
N LEU A 201 3.21 -9.29 5.07
CA LEU A 201 4.00 -8.33 4.31
C LEU A 201 3.39 -6.92 4.35
N LEU A 202 2.07 -6.79 4.16
CA LEU A 202 1.37 -5.51 4.30
C LEU A 202 1.61 -4.87 5.68
N THR A 203 1.56 -5.66 6.76
CA THR A 203 1.76 -5.17 8.13
C THR A 203 3.19 -4.70 8.35
N LEU A 204 4.17 -5.44 7.83
CA LEU A 204 5.59 -5.06 7.88
C LEU A 204 5.86 -3.81 7.05
N LEU A 205 5.25 -3.66 5.87
CA LEU A 205 5.34 -2.45 5.05
C LEU A 205 4.66 -1.25 5.73
N ALA A 206 3.53 -1.45 6.40
CA ALA A 206 2.89 -0.41 7.20
C ALA A 206 3.80 0.04 8.35
N GLY A 207 4.39 -0.90 9.09
CA GLY A 207 5.38 -0.61 10.14
C GLY A 207 6.62 0.11 9.60
N ALA A 208 7.17 -0.36 8.47
CA ALA A 208 8.30 0.29 7.80
C ALA A 208 7.95 1.72 7.40
N SER A 209 6.74 1.96 6.88
CA SER A 209 6.28 3.29 6.52
C SER A 209 6.24 4.24 7.74
N VAL A 210 5.86 3.75 8.93
CA VAL A 210 5.83 4.53 10.17
C VAL A 210 7.25 4.87 10.63
N LEU A 211 8.17 3.90 10.58
CA LEU A 211 9.58 4.11 10.92
C LEU A 211 10.28 5.09 9.97
N LEU A 212 9.97 5.04 8.67
CA LEU A 212 10.50 6.00 7.69
C LEU A 212 10.01 7.43 7.95
N ASP A 213 8.78 7.60 8.41
CA ASP A 213 8.28 8.92 8.85
C ASP A 213 9.01 9.42 10.10
N GLN A 214 9.42 8.52 10.98
CA GLN A 214 10.24 8.81 12.15
C GLN A 214 11.74 8.92 11.82
N LYS A 215 12.12 8.98 10.53
CA LYS A 215 13.50 9.04 10.03
C LYS A 215 14.38 7.86 10.49
N SER A 216 13.75 6.74 10.83
CA SER A 216 14.38 5.51 11.29
C SER A 216 14.53 4.52 10.12
N ASP A 217 15.41 4.86 9.17
CA ASP A 217 15.56 4.12 7.91
C ASP A 217 16.06 2.68 8.08
N LEU A 218 16.98 2.44 9.01
CA LEU A 218 17.58 1.12 9.24
C LEU A 218 16.53 0.08 9.71
N PRO A 219 15.78 0.30 10.80
CA PRO A 219 14.76 -0.67 11.21
C PRO A 219 13.63 -0.80 10.18
N ALA A 220 13.33 0.23 9.38
CA ALA A 220 12.42 0.08 8.26
C ALA A 220 12.94 -0.93 7.22
N GLY A 221 14.24 -0.87 6.88
CA GLY A 221 14.89 -1.85 6.01
C GLY A 221 14.84 -3.27 6.57
N VAL A 222 15.05 -3.41 7.88
CA VAL A 222 14.90 -4.70 8.59
C VAL A 222 13.49 -5.26 8.39
N LEU A 223 12.45 -4.47 8.67
CA LEU A 223 11.06 -4.92 8.52
C LEU A 223 10.72 -5.40 7.10
N VAL A 224 11.19 -4.69 6.06
CA VAL A 224 10.94 -5.09 4.66
C VAL A 224 11.64 -6.40 4.31
N ALA A 225 12.85 -6.64 4.83
CA ALA A 225 13.60 -7.87 4.60
C ALA A 225 13.16 -9.06 5.46
N LEU A 226 12.49 -8.83 6.60
CA LEU A 226 11.94 -9.91 7.44
C LEU A 226 10.96 -10.81 6.67
N TRP A 227 10.32 -10.30 5.62
CA TRP A 227 9.41 -11.07 4.76
C TRP A 227 9.93 -11.28 3.34
N LEU A 228 11.20 -11.65 3.22
CA LEU A 228 11.80 -12.14 1.98
C LEU A 228 11.21 -13.45 1.46
N ALA A 229 10.31 -14.12 2.20
CA ALA A 229 9.46 -15.18 1.68
C ALA A 229 8.81 -14.77 0.35
N LYS A 230 8.35 -13.52 0.24
CA LYS A 230 7.92 -12.88 -1.02
C LYS A 230 9.02 -11.98 -1.59
N PHE A 231 10.19 -12.55 -1.87
CA PHE A 231 11.36 -11.83 -2.41
C PHE A 231 11.05 -11.07 -3.71
N GLN A 232 10.11 -11.55 -4.52
CA GLN A 232 9.65 -10.87 -5.74
C GLN A 232 9.03 -9.48 -5.49
N ILE A 233 8.63 -9.18 -4.26
CA ILE A 233 8.16 -7.86 -3.83
C ILE A 233 9.23 -7.13 -3.01
N SER A 234 9.86 -7.80 -2.04
CA SER A 234 10.82 -7.13 -1.15
C SER A 234 12.13 -6.72 -1.86
N LEU A 235 12.61 -7.50 -2.84
CA LEU A 235 13.86 -7.18 -3.55
C LEU A 235 13.74 -5.95 -4.45
N PRO A 236 12.72 -5.78 -5.31
CA PRO A 236 12.59 -4.54 -6.09
C PRO A 236 12.49 -3.29 -5.21
N ILE A 237 11.81 -3.37 -4.04
CA ILE A 237 11.79 -2.26 -3.07
C ILE A 237 13.21 -1.90 -2.61
N ALA A 238 14.01 -2.90 -2.21
CA ALA A 238 15.38 -2.68 -1.78
C ALA A 238 16.27 -2.11 -2.89
N LEU A 239 16.14 -2.62 -4.13
CA LEU A 239 16.89 -2.11 -5.27
C LEU A 239 16.57 -0.65 -5.60
N LEU A 240 15.30 -0.25 -5.47
CA LEU A 240 14.90 1.16 -5.62
C LEU A 240 15.50 2.04 -4.53
N PHE A 241 15.44 1.62 -3.26
CA PHE A 241 16.06 2.36 -2.15
C PHE A 241 17.59 2.44 -2.31
N LEU A 242 18.21 1.40 -2.86
CA LEU A 242 19.64 1.38 -3.18
C LEU A 242 19.97 2.39 -4.29
N ALA A 243 19.19 2.40 -5.38
CA ALA A 243 19.33 3.36 -6.48
C ALA A 243 19.13 4.81 -6.00
N TRP A 244 18.21 5.02 -5.06
CA TRP A 244 17.96 6.31 -4.41
C TRP A 244 18.93 6.63 -3.26
N ARG A 245 20.00 5.83 -3.10
CA ARG A 245 21.10 6.04 -2.13
C ARG A 245 20.65 6.09 -0.67
N ARG A 246 19.57 5.39 -0.31
CA ARG A 246 19.10 5.25 1.07
C ARG A 246 19.87 4.16 1.81
N TRP A 247 21.17 4.40 2.01
CA TRP A 247 22.12 3.40 2.52
C TRP A 247 21.74 2.79 3.87
N ARG A 248 21.17 3.60 4.79
CA ARG A 248 20.74 3.11 6.11
C ARG A 248 19.63 2.07 6.00
N PHE A 249 18.66 2.31 5.13
CA PHE A 249 17.62 1.33 4.80
C PHE A 249 18.23 0.08 4.18
N CYS A 250 19.11 0.24 3.19
CA CYS A 250 19.75 -0.88 2.49
C CYS A 250 20.60 -1.73 3.44
N LEU A 251 21.28 -1.13 4.41
CA LEU A 251 22.02 -1.83 5.45
C LEU A 251 21.09 -2.66 6.34
N GLY A 252 20.00 -2.08 6.82
CA GLY A 252 19.00 -2.81 7.61
C GLY A 252 18.38 -3.97 6.83
N PHE A 253 18.07 -3.74 5.55
CA PHE A 253 17.60 -4.78 4.64
C PHE A 253 18.63 -5.90 4.49
N ALA A 254 19.89 -5.57 4.19
CA ALA A 254 20.96 -6.55 3.98
C ALA A 254 21.22 -7.40 5.24
N LEU A 255 21.21 -6.79 6.43
CA LEU A 255 21.39 -7.51 7.71
C LEU A 255 20.25 -8.51 7.96
N SER A 256 19.01 -8.08 7.81
CA SER A 256 17.86 -8.98 7.98
C SER A 256 17.80 -10.03 6.87
N ALA A 257 18.17 -9.68 5.64
CA ALA A 257 18.25 -10.61 4.51
C ALA A 257 19.28 -11.72 4.76
N ALA A 258 20.46 -11.35 5.25
CA ALA A 258 21.49 -12.30 5.65
C ALA A 258 20.99 -13.24 6.76
N LEU A 259 20.28 -12.70 7.76
CA LEU A 259 19.72 -13.49 8.85
C LEU A 259 18.68 -14.51 8.36
N VAL A 260 17.68 -14.08 7.60
CA VAL A 260 16.62 -15.00 7.11
C VAL A 260 17.15 -15.98 6.06
N GLY A 261 18.14 -15.57 5.26
CA GLY A 261 18.86 -16.43 4.34
C GLY A 261 19.67 -17.51 5.06
N ALA A 262 20.43 -17.13 6.09
CA ALA A 262 21.16 -18.07 6.94
C ALA A 262 20.22 -19.02 7.69
N ALA A 263 19.12 -18.52 8.24
CA ALA A 263 18.09 -19.36 8.87
C ALA A 263 17.50 -20.36 7.88
N SER A 264 17.20 -19.93 6.64
CA SER A 264 16.70 -20.83 5.60
C SER A 264 17.70 -21.94 5.27
N LEU A 265 18.98 -21.58 5.06
CA LEU A 265 20.05 -22.54 4.81
C LEU A 265 20.25 -23.52 5.96
N TRP A 266 20.12 -23.05 7.20
CA TRP A 266 20.23 -23.90 8.40
C TRP A 266 19.09 -24.93 8.48
N ILE A 267 17.87 -24.58 8.07
CA ILE A 267 16.69 -25.47 8.13
C ILE A 267 16.76 -26.61 7.11
N VAL A 268 17.08 -26.29 5.85
CA VAL A 268 17.00 -27.26 4.73
C VAL A 268 18.35 -27.80 4.29
N GLY A 269 19.45 -27.11 4.62
CA GLY A 269 20.79 -27.45 4.17
C GLY A 269 21.09 -26.99 2.73
N LEU A 270 22.36 -27.11 2.34
CA LEU A 270 22.84 -26.65 1.03
C LEU A 270 22.29 -27.46 -0.15
N ALA A 271 21.99 -28.75 0.06
CA ALA A 271 21.47 -29.62 -1.00
C ALA A 271 20.07 -29.17 -1.43
N GLU A 272 19.15 -29.04 -0.47
CA GLU A 272 17.78 -28.56 -0.73
C GLU A 272 17.75 -27.10 -1.19
N ALA A 273 18.67 -26.25 -0.71
CA ALA A 273 18.78 -24.88 -1.21
C ALA A 273 19.12 -24.83 -2.72
N LYS A 274 19.95 -25.77 -3.21
CA LYS A 274 20.20 -25.91 -4.66
C LYS A 274 18.96 -26.40 -5.40
N GLN A 275 18.24 -27.35 -4.80
CA GLN A 275 16.97 -27.84 -5.35
C GLN A 275 15.94 -26.72 -5.46
N TYR A 276 15.85 -25.84 -4.46
CA TYR A 276 15.01 -24.65 -4.49
C TYR A 276 15.35 -23.72 -5.66
N VAL A 277 16.63 -23.42 -5.89
CA VAL A 277 17.07 -22.58 -7.01
C VAL A 277 16.74 -23.25 -8.36
N TYR A 278 16.98 -24.56 -8.49
CA TYR A 278 16.61 -25.31 -9.68
C TYR A 278 15.09 -25.31 -9.90
N PHE A 279 14.32 -25.50 -8.83
CA PHE A 279 12.86 -25.49 -8.84
C PHE A 279 12.31 -24.13 -9.29
N LEU A 280 12.80 -23.03 -8.71
CA LEU A 280 12.46 -21.68 -9.14
C LEU A 280 12.83 -21.40 -10.61
N GLY A 281 14.01 -21.85 -11.04
CA GLY A 281 14.44 -21.74 -12.43
C GLY A 281 13.52 -22.51 -13.38
N SER A 282 13.13 -23.73 -13.01
CA SER A 282 12.22 -24.56 -13.80
C SER A 282 10.81 -23.95 -13.88
N MET A 283 10.32 -23.34 -12.80
CA MET A 283 9.06 -22.60 -12.81
C MET A 283 9.14 -21.27 -13.57
N SER A 284 10.33 -20.69 -13.73
CA SER A 284 10.47 -19.39 -14.40
C SER A 284 10.68 -19.53 -15.91
N PHE A 285 11.55 -20.45 -16.31
CA PHE A 285 11.94 -20.65 -17.71
C PHE A 285 11.26 -21.87 -18.36
N GLY A 286 10.67 -22.76 -17.56
CA GLY A 286 10.05 -24.01 -18.01
C GLY A 286 8.54 -23.97 -18.23
N LEU A 287 7.85 -22.84 -17.99
CA LEU A 287 6.39 -22.70 -18.20
C LEU A 287 5.98 -22.55 -19.67
N ASN A 288 6.68 -23.23 -20.57
CA ASN A 288 6.54 -23.06 -22.02
C ASN A 288 5.29 -23.75 -22.54
N THR A 289 4.85 -24.85 -21.92
CA THR A 289 3.68 -25.61 -22.35
C THR A 289 2.47 -25.44 -21.41
N PRO A 290 1.23 -25.66 -21.90
CA PRO A 290 0.06 -25.76 -21.03
C PRO A 290 0.19 -26.83 -19.94
N ALA A 291 0.87 -27.94 -20.23
CA ALA A 291 1.10 -29.02 -19.27
C ALA A 291 2.02 -28.59 -18.12
N ASP A 292 3.06 -27.80 -18.41
CA ASP A 292 3.95 -27.24 -17.38
C ASP A 292 3.21 -26.24 -16.49
N ARG A 293 2.36 -25.40 -17.09
CA ARG A 293 1.51 -24.45 -16.35
C ARG A 293 0.52 -25.14 -15.43
N PHE A 294 -0.09 -26.23 -15.91
CA PHE A 294 -0.96 -27.06 -15.11
C PHE A 294 -0.19 -27.73 -13.96
N ARG A 295 1.01 -28.28 -14.24
CA ARG A 295 1.85 -28.97 -13.24
C ARG A 295 2.21 -28.09 -12.04
N TYR A 296 2.49 -26.81 -12.27
CA TYR A 296 2.86 -25.88 -11.19
C TYR A 296 1.69 -25.05 -10.65
N GLY A 297 0.47 -25.21 -11.21
CA GLY A 297 -0.68 -24.39 -10.83
C GLY A 297 -0.51 -22.90 -11.14
N ILE A 298 0.38 -22.54 -12.08
CA ILE A 298 0.71 -21.14 -12.38
C ILE A 298 0.00 -20.71 -13.66
N SER A 299 -0.90 -19.74 -13.52
CA SER A 299 -1.60 -19.09 -14.64
C SER A 299 -1.17 -17.62 -14.75
N PRO A 300 -0.32 -17.25 -15.73
CA PRO A 300 0.10 -15.86 -15.90
C PRO A 300 -1.05 -14.89 -16.17
N VAL A 301 -2.15 -15.33 -16.81
CA VAL A 301 -3.33 -14.48 -17.05
C VAL A 301 -4.04 -14.04 -15.76
N SER A 302 -3.80 -14.76 -14.66
CA SER A 302 -4.32 -14.44 -13.33
C SER A 302 -3.39 -13.48 -12.55
N MET A 303 -2.34 -12.96 -13.19
CA MET A 303 -1.42 -12.00 -12.56
C MET A 303 -1.75 -10.56 -12.96
N ALA A 304 -1.89 -9.69 -11.96
CA ALA A 304 -2.25 -8.27 -12.17
C ALA A 304 -1.01 -7.36 -12.35
N ASN A 305 -0.03 -7.80 -13.13
CA ASN A 305 1.24 -7.12 -13.34
C ASN A 305 1.65 -7.12 -14.83
N LEU A 306 2.85 -6.59 -15.15
CA LEU A 306 3.33 -6.54 -16.54
C LEU A 306 3.42 -7.94 -17.16
N ARG A 307 3.86 -8.95 -16.40
CA ARG A 307 3.94 -10.33 -16.88
C ARG A 307 2.57 -10.85 -17.33
N GLY A 308 1.55 -10.67 -16.49
CA GLY A 308 0.20 -11.10 -16.83
C GLY A 308 -0.37 -10.35 -18.02
N LEU A 309 -0.15 -9.03 -18.09
CA LEU A 309 -0.63 -8.20 -19.21
C LEU A 309 0.01 -8.61 -20.53
N ILE A 310 1.34 -8.76 -20.56
CA ILE A 310 2.08 -9.15 -21.75
C ILE A 310 1.68 -10.56 -22.17
N PHE A 311 1.61 -11.50 -21.23
CA PHE A 311 1.15 -12.85 -21.53
C PHE A 311 -0.27 -12.85 -22.11
N GLY A 312 -1.23 -12.20 -21.43
CA GLY A 312 -2.64 -12.18 -21.87
C GLY A 312 -2.85 -11.55 -23.25
N LEU A 313 -2.04 -10.56 -23.64
CA LEU A 313 -2.15 -9.91 -24.95
C LEU A 313 -1.40 -10.64 -26.07
N THR A 314 -0.29 -11.31 -25.75
CA THR A 314 0.66 -11.79 -26.77
C THR A 314 0.78 -13.31 -26.87
N SER A 315 0.36 -14.07 -25.85
CA SER A 315 0.61 -15.52 -25.78
C SER A 315 -0.01 -16.35 -26.91
N SER A 316 -1.05 -15.83 -27.58
CA SER A 316 -1.67 -16.48 -28.74
C SER A 316 -0.96 -16.18 -30.07
N HIS A 317 -0.09 -15.16 -30.11
CA HIS A 317 0.50 -14.63 -31.34
C HIS A 317 2.01 -14.85 -31.44
N VAL A 318 2.71 -15.04 -30.31
CA VAL A 318 4.16 -15.19 -30.26
C VAL A 318 4.57 -16.36 -29.36
N SER A 319 5.78 -16.89 -29.57
CA SER A 319 6.28 -18.01 -28.76
C SER A 319 6.55 -17.62 -27.30
N ALA A 320 6.51 -18.60 -26.40
CA ALA A 320 6.71 -18.38 -24.97
C ALA A 320 8.03 -17.66 -24.64
N SER A 321 9.11 -17.94 -25.37
CA SER A 321 10.41 -17.27 -25.18
C SER A 321 10.34 -15.78 -25.49
N TRP A 322 9.61 -15.37 -26.54
CA TRP A 322 9.39 -13.96 -26.87
C TRP A 322 8.55 -13.26 -25.81
N VAL A 323 7.49 -13.92 -25.29
CA VAL A 323 6.68 -13.39 -24.19
C VAL A 323 7.54 -13.15 -22.95
N GLN A 324 8.40 -14.11 -22.59
CA GLN A 324 9.31 -13.96 -21.46
C GLN A 324 10.31 -12.82 -21.67
N MET A 325 10.95 -12.75 -22.86
CA MET A 325 11.90 -11.68 -23.16
C MET A 325 11.24 -10.30 -23.12
N LEU A 326 10.05 -10.15 -23.70
CA LEU A 326 9.28 -8.90 -23.64
C LEU A 326 8.90 -8.55 -22.20
N THR A 327 8.53 -9.55 -21.39
CA THR A 327 8.25 -9.37 -19.96
C THR A 327 9.47 -8.82 -19.22
N PHE A 328 10.64 -9.42 -19.40
CA PHE A 328 11.88 -8.95 -18.77
C PHE A 328 12.27 -7.56 -19.26
N ALA A 329 12.19 -7.32 -20.57
CA ALA A 329 12.54 -6.02 -21.16
C ALA A 329 11.64 -4.89 -20.65
N LEU A 330 10.32 -5.04 -20.71
CA LEU A 330 9.39 -4.00 -20.25
C LEU A 330 9.45 -3.80 -18.73
N SER A 331 9.59 -4.87 -17.96
CA SER A 331 9.76 -4.78 -16.50
C SER A 331 11.07 -4.06 -16.13
N ALA A 332 12.16 -4.35 -16.84
CA ALA A 332 13.43 -3.65 -16.66
C ALA A 332 13.35 -2.17 -17.06
N ILE A 333 12.67 -1.84 -18.17
CA ILE A 333 12.44 -0.45 -18.59
C ILE A 333 11.69 0.32 -17.50
N VAL A 334 10.59 -0.23 -16.97
CA VAL A 334 9.83 0.41 -15.89
C VAL A 334 10.67 0.54 -14.62
N ALA A 335 11.38 -0.51 -14.21
CA ALA A 335 12.24 -0.47 -13.03
C ALA A 335 13.35 0.57 -13.16
N ILE A 336 14.07 0.60 -14.29
CA ILE A 336 15.15 1.55 -14.57
C ILE A 336 14.59 2.97 -14.64
N TRP A 337 13.45 3.19 -15.29
CA TRP A 337 12.80 4.49 -15.33
C TRP A 337 12.52 5.05 -13.93
N VAL A 338 11.99 4.22 -13.02
CA VAL A 338 11.73 4.61 -11.63
C VAL A 338 13.02 4.77 -10.80
N MET A 339 14.04 3.95 -11.05
CA MET A 339 15.37 4.11 -10.43
C MET A 339 16.00 5.47 -10.82
N LEU A 340 15.90 5.85 -12.09
CA LEU A 340 16.45 7.09 -12.63
C LEU A 340 15.61 8.32 -12.28
N TRP A 341 14.34 8.15 -11.91
CA TRP A 341 13.45 9.23 -11.46
C TRP A 341 13.86 9.88 -10.12
N ARG A 342 14.98 9.43 -9.51
CA ARG A 342 15.52 9.88 -8.21
C ARG A 342 15.27 11.36 -7.91
N ARG A 343 14.67 11.60 -6.75
CA ARG A 343 14.48 12.92 -6.13
C ARG A 343 15.10 12.96 -4.74
N ASP A 344 16.04 13.87 -4.53
CA ASP A 344 16.80 13.98 -3.28
C ASP A 344 15.96 14.57 -2.13
N ASP A 345 14.91 15.33 -2.45
CA ASP A 345 13.97 15.95 -1.52
C ASP A 345 12.78 15.04 -1.12
N LEU A 346 12.61 13.89 -1.77
CA LEU A 346 11.49 12.99 -1.50
C LEU A 346 11.57 12.39 -0.09
N ARG A 347 10.47 12.44 0.66
CA ARG A 347 10.36 11.76 1.96
C ARG A 347 10.49 10.25 1.77
N ALA A 348 11.22 9.57 2.65
CA ALA A 348 11.44 8.14 2.53
C ALA A 348 10.13 7.32 2.60
N ALA A 349 9.14 7.77 3.37
CA ALA A 349 7.82 7.14 3.42
C ALA A 349 7.06 7.23 2.08
N ASP A 350 7.19 8.34 1.34
CA ASP A 350 6.59 8.49 0.01
C ASP A 350 7.35 7.69 -1.05
N ALA A 351 8.68 7.63 -0.93
CA ALA A 351 9.52 6.75 -1.74
C ALA A 351 9.10 5.27 -1.57
N LEU A 352 8.69 4.86 -0.35
CA LEU A 352 8.16 3.52 -0.11
C LEU A 352 6.84 3.27 -0.85
N LEU A 353 5.94 4.26 -0.96
CA LEU A 353 4.68 4.10 -1.71
C LEU A 353 4.94 3.85 -3.20
N VAL A 354 5.88 4.62 -3.77
CA VAL A 354 6.35 4.43 -5.15
C VAL A 354 6.98 3.05 -5.28
N ALA A 355 7.88 2.68 -4.37
CA ALA A 355 8.59 1.40 -4.42
C ALA A 355 7.66 0.19 -4.34
N ILE A 356 6.64 0.23 -3.48
CA ILE A 356 5.62 -0.84 -3.37
C ILE A 356 4.83 -0.94 -4.68
N THR A 357 4.39 0.20 -5.23
CA THR A 357 3.60 0.22 -6.47
C THR A 357 4.42 -0.27 -7.66
N THR A 358 5.67 0.18 -7.80
CA THR A 358 6.59 -0.30 -8.83
C THR A 358 6.90 -1.78 -8.64
N SER A 359 7.17 -2.21 -7.41
CA SER A 359 7.47 -3.60 -7.11
C SER A 359 6.30 -4.52 -7.44
N ALA A 360 5.06 -4.13 -7.14
CA ALA A 360 3.89 -4.88 -7.55
C ALA A 360 3.89 -5.05 -9.08
N LEU A 361 4.07 -3.94 -9.81
CA LEU A 361 3.98 -3.92 -11.26
C LEU A 361 5.06 -4.76 -11.98
N VAL A 362 6.29 -4.79 -11.46
CA VAL A 362 7.42 -5.54 -12.06
C VAL A 362 7.68 -6.91 -11.44
N SER A 363 6.94 -7.27 -10.38
CA SER A 363 7.09 -8.58 -9.72
C SER A 363 6.84 -9.73 -10.68
N TYR A 364 7.51 -10.86 -10.45
CA TYR A 364 7.39 -12.01 -11.34
C TYR A 364 6.09 -12.80 -11.13
N HIS A 365 5.61 -12.95 -9.89
CA HIS A 365 4.26 -13.43 -9.60
C HIS A 365 3.52 -12.36 -8.78
N LEU A 366 2.34 -11.93 -9.25
CA LEU A 366 1.45 -11.04 -8.50
C LEU A 366 0.02 -11.52 -8.61
N LEU A 367 -0.37 -12.41 -7.69
CA LEU A 367 -1.72 -12.91 -7.63
C LEU A 367 -2.63 -11.93 -6.87
N ILE A 368 -3.95 -12.18 -6.92
CA ILE A 368 -4.96 -11.31 -6.30
C ILE A 368 -4.68 -11.04 -4.82
N HIS A 369 -4.23 -12.02 -4.05
CA HIS A 369 -3.92 -11.86 -2.62
C HIS A 369 -2.67 -10.98 -2.38
N ASP A 370 -1.70 -11.00 -3.29
CA ASP A 370 -0.49 -10.18 -3.18
C ASP A 370 -0.75 -8.69 -3.45
N LEU A 371 -1.81 -8.35 -4.17
CA LEU A 371 -2.26 -6.96 -4.34
C LEU A 371 -2.65 -6.31 -3.00
N SER A 372 -2.80 -7.06 -1.91
CA SER A 372 -3.05 -6.53 -0.57
C SER A 372 -2.02 -5.48 -0.14
N ILE A 373 -0.76 -5.59 -0.58
CA ILE A 373 0.28 -4.59 -0.28
C ILE A 373 -0.06 -3.19 -0.81
N LEU A 374 -0.86 -3.12 -1.89
CA LEU A 374 -1.28 -1.85 -2.50
C LEU A 374 -2.32 -1.13 -1.66
N LEU A 375 -2.91 -1.77 -0.64
CA LEU A 375 -3.78 -1.09 0.32
C LEU A 375 -3.06 0.10 0.95
N LEU A 376 -1.76 -0.04 1.26
CA LEU A 376 -0.95 1.02 1.86
C LEU A 376 -0.87 2.28 0.97
N PRO A 377 -0.32 2.23 -0.27
CA PRO A 377 -0.27 3.41 -1.13
C PRO A 377 -1.66 3.89 -1.55
N VAL A 378 -2.62 3.00 -1.83
CA VAL A 378 -3.98 3.41 -2.23
C VAL A 378 -4.67 4.16 -1.10
N ALA A 379 -4.71 3.61 0.13
CA ALA A 379 -5.41 4.26 1.25
C ALA A 379 -4.79 5.62 1.62
N ILE A 380 -3.46 5.73 1.59
CA ILE A 380 -2.77 7.00 1.86
C ILE A 380 -3.08 8.03 0.78
N VAL A 381 -3.02 7.65 -0.51
CA VAL A 381 -3.35 8.56 -1.61
C VAL A 381 -4.82 8.98 -1.55
N LEU A 382 -5.74 8.05 -1.34
CA LEU A 382 -7.16 8.37 -1.15
C LEU A 382 -7.35 9.40 -0.04
N SER A 383 -6.72 9.20 1.12
CA SER A 383 -6.82 10.18 2.22
C SER A 383 -6.19 11.51 1.90
N ARG A 384 -5.10 11.57 1.15
CA ARG A 384 -4.43 12.84 0.85
C ARG A 384 -5.23 13.71 -0.11
N PHE A 385 -5.96 13.11 -1.05
CA PHE A 385 -6.57 13.83 -2.16
C PHE A 385 -8.09 13.87 -2.15
N ILE A 386 -8.77 13.21 -1.21
CA ILE A 386 -10.24 13.13 -1.18
C ILE A 386 -10.91 14.52 -1.19
N ASP A 387 -10.34 15.51 -0.52
CA ASP A 387 -10.88 16.87 -0.46
C ASP A 387 -10.52 17.73 -1.69
N THR A 388 -9.55 17.28 -2.49
CA THR A 388 -9.02 18.03 -3.64
C THR A 388 -9.68 17.72 -4.97
N GLU A 389 -10.64 16.77 -5.01
CA GLU A 389 -11.37 16.43 -6.24
C GLU A 389 -12.12 17.65 -6.82
N GLY A 390 -12.52 18.60 -5.96
CA GLY A 390 -13.20 19.83 -6.39
C GLY A 390 -12.29 20.85 -7.08
N SER A 391 -10.97 20.86 -6.83
CA SER A 391 -10.15 22.06 -7.05
C SER A 391 -9.15 21.97 -8.21
N VAL A 392 -8.28 20.95 -8.26
CA VAL A 392 -7.10 20.94 -9.17
C VAL A 392 -7.06 19.71 -10.08
N THR A 393 -6.82 19.91 -11.38
CA THR A 393 -6.79 18.84 -12.40
C THR A 393 -5.80 17.71 -12.10
N GLU A 394 -4.61 18.04 -11.61
CA GLU A 394 -3.59 17.01 -11.29
C GLU A 394 -3.97 16.16 -10.08
N SER A 395 -4.52 16.77 -9.03
CA SER A 395 -5.00 16.06 -7.84
C SER A 395 -6.18 15.14 -8.16
N ARG A 396 -7.05 15.53 -9.10
CA ARG A 396 -8.14 14.68 -9.61
C ARG A 396 -7.60 13.43 -10.30
N PHE A 397 -6.55 13.56 -11.11
CA PHE A 397 -5.99 12.42 -11.83
C PHE A 397 -5.43 11.36 -10.88
N ILE A 398 -4.64 11.76 -9.87
CA ILE A 398 -4.09 10.82 -8.88
C ILE A 398 -5.16 10.20 -7.99
N LEU A 399 -6.18 10.97 -7.57
CA LEU A 399 -7.30 10.42 -6.81
C LEU A 399 -8.08 9.39 -7.63
N ARG A 400 -8.43 9.71 -8.88
CA ARG A 400 -9.15 8.79 -9.77
C ARG A 400 -8.35 7.55 -10.10
N ALA A 401 -7.03 7.67 -10.28
CA ALA A 401 -6.15 6.52 -10.46
C ALA A 401 -6.13 5.62 -9.22
N ALA A 402 -6.11 6.20 -8.01
CA ALA A 402 -6.21 5.43 -6.76
C ALA A 402 -7.57 4.74 -6.60
N VAL A 403 -8.68 5.44 -6.90
CA VAL A 403 -10.04 4.84 -6.88
C VAL A 403 -10.14 3.72 -7.90
N LEU A 404 -9.62 3.92 -9.12
CA LEU A 404 -9.62 2.89 -10.14
C LEU A 404 -8.80 1.67 -9.70
N MET A 405 -7.61 1.87 -9.13
CA MET A 405 -6.79 0.77 -8.58
C MET A 405 -7.48 0.08 -7.39
N PHE A 406 -8.23 0.81 -6.57
CA PHE A 406 -9.00 0.26 -5.46
C PHE A 406 -10.12 -0.69 -5.94
N VAL A 407 -10.81 -0.32 -7.02
CA VAL A 407 -11.95 -1.07 -7.57
C VAL A 407 -11.53 -2.15 -8.57
N ALA A 408 -10.45 -1.94 -9.32
CA ALA A 408 -10.01 -2.84 -10.40
C ALA A 408 -9.91 -4.34 -10.03
N PRO A 409 -9.50 -4.73 -8.81
CA PRO A 409 -9.48 -6.14 -8.42
C PRO A 409 -10.84 -6.87 -8.52
N VAL A 410 -11.97 -6.13 -8.57
CA VAL A 410 -13.31 -6.68 -8.82
C VAL A 410 -13.41 -7.47 -10.12
N CYS A 411 -12.54 -7.21 -11.10
CA CYS A 411 -12.47 -8.01 -12.33
C CYS A 411 -12.33 -9.51 -12.06
N ILE A 412 -11.74 -9.94 -10.93
CA ILE A 412 -11.64 -11.36 -10.59
C ILE A 412 -13.02 -12.04 -10.41
N ALA A 413 -14.03 -11.29 -9.97
CA ALA A 413 -15.37 -11.83 -9.71
C ALA A 413 -16.21 -12.00 -10.98
N PHE A 414 -15.96 -11.17 -12.00
CA PHE A 414 -16.79 -11.11 -13.21
C PHE A 414 -16.07 -11.60 -14.47
N THR A 415 -14.76 -11.36 -14.56
CA THR A 415 -13.93 -11.65 -15.72
C THR A 415 -12.56 -12.21 -15.30
N PRO A 416 -12.50 -13.31 -14.52
CA PRO A 416 -11.25 -13.87 -13.99
C PRO A 416 -10.21 -14.23 -15.06
N GLN A 417 -10.65 -14.60 -16.26
CA GLN A 417 -9.81 -14.90 -17.41
C GLN A 417 -9.11 -13.66 -18.01
N TRP A 418 -9.63 -12.46 -17.73
CA TRP A 418 -9.07 -11.17 -18.15
C TRP A 418 -8.45 -10.40 -16.98
N PHE A 419 -8.18 -11.06 -15.85
CA PHE A 419 -7.71 -10.39 -14.64
C PHE A 419 -6.40 -9.62 -14.84
N PHE A 420 -5.57 -10.04 -15.81
CA PHE A 420 -4.36 -9.32 -16.20
C PHE A 420 -4.58 -7.85 -16.61
N ILE A 421 -5.79 -7.45 -17.02
CA ILE A 421 -6.11 -6.05 -17.36
C ILE A 421 -5.96 -5.12 -16.15
N VAL A 422 -6.02 -5.64 -14.92
CA VAL A 422 -5.78 -4.88 -13.67
C VAL A 422 -4.37 -4.26 -13.63
N ALA A 423 -3.43 -4.77 -14.43
CA ALA A 423 -2.13 -4.13 -14.62
C ALA A 423 -2.23 -2.70 -15.19
N LEU A 424 -3.26 -2.38 -15.98
CA LEU A 424 -3.45 -1.05 -16.56
C LEU A 424 -3.80 0.02 -15.50
N PRO A 425 -4.79 -0.20 -14.61
CA PRO A 425 -4.98 0.62 -13.41
C PRO A 425 -3.72 0.77 -12.56
N LEU A 426 -2.94 -0.31 -12.39
CA LEU A 426 -1.69 -0.28 -11.63
C LEU A 426 -0.62 0.62 -12.31
N CYS A 427 -0.47 0.51 -13.63
CA CYS A 427 0.38 1.41 -14.42
C CYS A 427 -0.07 2.87 -14.30
N ALA A 428 -1.37 3.13 -14.44
CA ALA A 428 -1.94 4.48 -14.33
C ALA A 428 -1.71 5.07 -12.93
N PHE A 429 -1.85 4.24 -11.88
CA PHE A 429 -1.61 4.64 -10.50
C PHE A 429 -0.13 4.95 -10.25
N LEU A 430 0.81 4.12 -10.73
CA LEU A 430 2.24 4.41 -10.66
C LEU A 430 2.60 5.70 -11.39
N PHE A 431 2.09 5.88 -12.61
CA PHE A 431 2.33 7.09 -13.39
C PHE A 431 1.79 8.34 -12.69
N ALA A 432 0.59 8.26 -12.10
CA ALA A 432 0.01 9.35 -11.35
C ALA A 432 0.83 9.72 -10.10
N LEU A 433 1.32 8.72 -9.36
CA LEU A 433 2.22 8.92 -8.22
C LEU A 433 3.50 9.66 -8.63
N LEU A 434 4.17 9.18 -9.68
CA LEU A 434 5.43 9.77 -10.15
C LEU A 434 5.23 11.18 -10.70
N ARG A 435 4.14 11.41 -11.46
CA ARG A 435 3.81 12.74 -12.00
C ARG A 435 3.49 13.73 -10.89
N HIS A 436 2.65 13.35 -9.93
CA HIS A 436 2.26 14.26 -8.84
C HIS A 436 3.47 14.68 -8.00
N ILE A 437 4.35 13.73 -7.68
CA ILE A 437 5.59 14.05 -6.98
C ILE A 437 6.52 14.90 -7.88
N HIS A 438 6.50 14.71 -9.21
CA HIS A 438 7.31 15.48 -10.15
C HIS A 438 6.90 16.96 -10.25
N SER A 439 5.61 17.28 -10.24
CA SER A 439 5.07 18.64 -10.37
C SER A 439 5.43 19.59 -9.20
N GLY A 440 6.27 19.15 -8.25
CA GLY A 440 6.67 19.96 -7.12
C GLY A 440 5.49 20.22 -6.19
N GLY A 441 4.54 19.29 -6.13
CA GLY A 441 3.50 19.27 -5.11
C GLY A 441 4.17 19.17 -3.75
N GLN A 442 4.59 20.32 -3.22
CA GLN A 442 4.92 20.48 -1.81
C GLN A 442 3.63 20.13 -1.10
N ILE A 443 3.63 18.95 -0.51
CA ILE A 443 2.61 18.57 0.44
C ILE A 443 2.83 19.51 1.62
N ASP A 444 2.04 20.56 1.71
CA ASP A 444 2.09 21.48 2.84
C ASP A 444 1.65 20.71 4.09
N PHE A 445 2.64 20.21 4.82
CA PHE A 445 2.48 19.42 6.04
C PHE A 445 2.57 20.30 7.29
N SER A 446 2.37 21.61 7.14
CA SER A 446 2.37 22.55 8.26
C SER A 446 1.14 22.31 9.13
N LEU A 447 1.25 21.31 10.02
CA LEU A 447 0.57 21.26 11.31
C LEU A 447 -0.93 21.59 11.25
N GLN A 448 -1.75 20.57 10.93
CA GLN A 448 -2.91 20.30 11.77
C GLN A 448 -2.39 19.97 13.18
N LYS A 449 -1.98 21.01 13.91
CA LYS A 449 -1.89 20.95 15.38
C LYS A 449 -3.32 20.70 15.84
N LEU A 450 -3.59 19.46 16.22
CA LEU A 450 -4.69 19.13 17.12
C LEU A 450 -4.49 19.96 18.40
N ARG A 451 -5.07 21.16 18.47
CA ARG A 451 -5.38 21.78 19.76
C ARG A 451 -6.61 21.05 20.30
N PRO A 452 -6.57 20.47 21.52
CA PRO A 452 -7.80 20.03 22.16
C PRO A 452 -8.71 21.25 22.37
N PRO A 453 -10.03 21.12 22.17
CA PRO A 453 -10.96 22.20 22.48
C PRO A 453 -10.99 22.36 24.00
N GLY A 454 -10.45 23.47 24.53
CA GLY A 454 -10.66 23.82 25.95
C GLY A 454 -9.52 24.44 26.75
N CYS A 455 -8.45 24.99 26.16
CA CYS A 455 -7.56 25.89 26.91
C CYS A 455 -7.71 27.32 26.41
N THR A 456 -8.54 28.08 27.12
CA THR A 456 -8.54 29.55 27.09
C THR A 456 -7.27 30.07 27.74
N ASP A 457 -6.50 30.86 27.01
CA ASP A 457 -5.41 31.67 27.56
C ASP A 457 -6.00 32.69 28.53
N ALA A 458 -5.80 32.45 29.83
CA ALA A 458 -6.10 33.40 30.89
C ALA A 458 -4.86 33.56 31.77
N THR A 459 -3.91 34.39 31.34
CA THR A 459 -3.03 35.13 32.25
C THR A 459 -2.37 36.28 31.51
N GLY A 460 -3.07 37.41 31.49
CA GLY A 460 -2.54 38.73 31.17
C GLY A 460 -3.14 39.73 32.15
N ALA A 461 -2.72 39.68 33.41
CA ALA A 461 -2.99 40.71 34.39
C ALA A 461 -1.70 40.96 35.18
N GLY A 462 -1.19 42.18 35.08
CA GLY A 462 0.10 42.58 35.63
C GLY A 462 0.13 42.61 37.16
N VAL A 463 1.30 42.38 37.70
CA VAL A 463 1.68 42.87 39.03
C VAL A 463 3.05 43.52 38.91
N SER A 464 3.05 44.85 38.99
CA SER A 464 4.21 45.64 39.39
C SER A 464 4.24 45.62 40.93
N GLY A 465 5.38 45.32 41.56
CA GLY A 465 5.52 45.40 43.01
C GLY A 465 6.95 45.11 43.47
N ARG A 466 7.62 46.16 43.95
CA ARG A 466 8.96 46.20 44.58
C ARG A 466 9.02 45.50 45.94
N PHE A 467 10.27 45.36 46.43
CA PHE A 467 10.77 45.04 47.79
C PHE A 467 10.91 43.54 48.09
N SER A 468 12.05 42.98 48.51
CA SER A 468 13.30 43.53 49.06
C SER A 468 14.50 42.67 48.62
#